data_AF-A0A7K6DLM4-F1
#
_entry.id   AF-A0A7K6DLM4-F1
#
_cell.length_a   1.000
_cell.length_b   1.000
_cell.length_c   1.000
_cell.angle_alpha   90.00
_cell.angle_beta   90.00
_cell.angle_gamma   90.00
#
_symmetry.space_group_name_H-M   'P 1'
#
loop_
_entity.id
_entity.type
_entity.pdbx_description
1 polymer ?
#
loop_
_entity_poly.entity_id
_entity_poly.type
_entity_poly.pdbx_seq_one_letter_code
_entity_poly.pdbx_strand_id
1 'polypeptide(L)'
;QEDLLVLRKTVKSFLAVCQQCLSNVNTPVKEQAFMLLCDLLMIFSHQLMTGGREGLQPLVFNPDSGLQSELLSFVMDHVFIDQDDENQSMEGDEEDEANKIEALHKRRNLLAAFSKLIIYDIVDMHAAADIFKHYMKYYNDYGDIIKETLSKTRQIDKIQCAKTLILSLQQLFNELVQEQGPNLDRTSAHVSGIKELARRFALTFGLDQIKTREAVATLHKDGIEFAFKYQNQKGQDYPPPNLAFLEVLSEFSSKLLRQDKK
;
A
#
# COMPACT_ATOMS: atom_id res chain seq x y z
N GLN A 1 -21.13 -0.18 33.23
CA GLN A 1 -21.28 -1.14 32.11
C GLN A 1 -22.32 -0.65 31.10
N GLU A 2 -23.47 -0.16 31.54
CA GLU A 2 -24.51 0.42 30.66
C GLU A 2 -24.01 1.60 29.82
N ASP A 3 -23.29 2.56 30.41
CA ASP A 3 -22.72 3.71 29.69
C ASP A 3 -21.76 3.31 28.55
N LEU A 4 -20.98 2.25 28.75
CA LEU A 4 -20.06 1.73 27.72
C LEU A 4 -20.84 1.11 26.55
N LEU A 5 -21.97 0.45 26.82
CA LEU A 5 -22.82 -0.11 25.77
C LEU A 5 -23.51 1.00 24.97
N VAL A 6 -23.96 2.06 25.64
CA VAL A 6 -24.51 3.25 24.98
C VAL A 6 -23.46 3.89 24.09
N LEU A 7 -22.24 4.11 24.60
CA LEU A 7 -21.13 4.67 23.82
C LEU A 7 -20.76 3.77 22.63
N ARG A 8 -20.64 2.44 22.83
CA ARG A 8 -20.36 1.49 21.75
C ARG A 8 -21.40 1.59 20.63
N LYS A 9 -22.69 1.70 20.98
CA LYS A 9 -23.79 1.83 20.01
C LYS A 9 -23.69 3.15 19.23
N THR A 10 -23.38 4.25 19.91
CA THR A 10 -23.18 5.55 19.26
C THR A 10 -22.00 5.53 18.29
N VAL A 11 -20.84 5.03 18.73
CA VAL A 11 -19.64 4.91 17.89
C VAL A 11 -19.90 4.03 16.67
N LYS A 12 -20.51 2.85 16.86
CA LYS A 12 -20.85 1.95 15.74
C LYS A 12 -21.78 2.62 14.72
N SER A 13 -22.79 3.35 15.20
CA SER A 13 -23.73 4.05 14.31
C SER A 13 -23.05 5.19 13.57
N PHE A 14 -22.15 5.92 14.24
CA PHE A 14 -21.40 7.02 13.63
C PHE A 14 -20.40 6.53 12.59
N LEU A 15 -19.67 5.44 12.86
CA LEU A 15 -18.78 4.79 11.88
C LEU A 15 -19.56 4.41 10.61
N ALA A 16 -20.77 3.84 10.76
CA ALA A 16 -21.61 3.50 9.61
C ALA A 16 -22.07 4.74 8.81
N VAL A 17 -22.39 5.84 9.49
CA VAL A 17 -22.72 7.12 8.81
C VAL A 17 -21.50 7.66 8.06
N CYS A 18 -20.31 7.66 8.68
CA CYS A 18 -19.10 8.10 8.00
C CYS A 18 -18.77 7.20 6.80
N GLN A 19 -18.96 5.89 6.92
CA GLN A 19 -18.76 4.95 5.82
C GLN A 19 -19.68 5.27 4.63
N GLN A 20 -20.96 5.51 4.88
CA GLN A 20 -21.90 5.95 3.82
C GLN A 20 -21.48 7.27 3.17
N CYS A 21 -20.90 8.19 3.95
CA CYS A 21 -20.40 9.47 3.43
C CYS A 21 -19.17 9.34 2.54
N LEU A 22 -18.43 8.22 2.55
CA LEU A 22 -17.32 7.98 1.61
C LEU A 22 -17.80 7.92 0.16
N SER A 23 -19.05 7.52 -0.07
CA SER A 23 -19.67 7.47 -1.39
C SER A 23 -20.42 8.76 -1.76
N ASN A 24 -20.32 9.83 -0.96
CA ASN A 24 -20.99 11.09 -1.25
C ASN A 24 -20.42 11.74 -2.52
N VAL A 25 -21.24 12.45 -3.30
CA VAL A 25 -20.78 13.15 -4.51
C VAL A 25 -19.83 14.32 -4.22
N ASN A 26 -19.88 14.88 -3.00
CA ASN A 26 -19.06 16.02 -2.61
C ASN A 26 -17.72 15.57 -2.03
N THR A 27 -16.62 15.89 -2.71
CA THR A 27 -15.24 15.56 -2.27
C THR A 27 -14.94 16.01 -0.82
N PRO A 28 -15.29 17.24 -0.38
CA PRO A 28 -15.05 17.66 1.00
C PRO A 28 -15.75 16.78 2.05
N VAL A 29 -16.94 16.25 1.72
CA VAL A 29 -17.68 15.34 2.60
C VAL A 29 -16.96 14.00 2.69
N LYS A 30 -16.49 13.46 1.56
CA LYS A 30 -15.72 12.21 1.54
C LYS A 30 -14.44 12.33 2.37
N GLU A 31 -13.66 13.39 2.16
CA GLU A 31 -12.40 13.64 2.87
C GLU A 31 -12.62 13.77 4.38
N GLN A 32 -13.67 14.51 4.79
CA GLN A 32 -14.00 14.66 6.20
C GLN A 32 -14.43 13.34 6.84
N ALA A 33 -15.26 12.56 6.13
CA ALA A 33 -15.69 11.24 6.60
C ALA A 33 -14.53 10.27 6.71
N PHE A 34 -13.63 10.27 5.72
CA PHE A 34 -12.42 9.47 5.69
C PHE A 34 -11.49 9.78 6.86
N MET A 35 -11.19 11.06 7.11
CA MET A 35 -10.35 11.46 8.25
C MET A 35 -10.94 11.03 9.59
N LEU A 36 -12.26 11.22 9.77
CA LEU A 36 -12.95 10.78 10.99
C LEU A 36 -12.92 9.26 11.14
N LEU A 37 -13.09 8.49 10.06
CA LEU A 37 -12.97 7.04 10.10
C LEU A 37 -11.57 6.62 10.53
N CYS A 38 -10.51 7.16 9.92
CA CYS A 38 -9.14 6.84 10.28
C CYS A 38 -8.85 7.15 11.76
N ASP A 39 -9.28 8.31 12.25
CA ASP A 39 -9.07 8.69 13.66
C ASP A 39 -9.86 7.77 14.61
N LEU A 40 -11.13 7.50 14.32
CA LEU A 40 -11.96 6.65 15.18
C LEU A 40 -11.50 5.20 15.18
N LEU A 41 -11.12 4.65 14.01
CA LEU A 41 -10.55 3.31 13.92
C LEU A 41 -9.25 3.22 14.70
N MET A 42 -8.42 4.26 14.70
CA MET A 42 -7.21 4.32 15.52
C MET A 42 -7.53 4.36 17.02
N ILE A 43 -8.42 5.26 17.44
CA ILE A 43 -8.79 5.48 18.84
C ILE A 43 -9.45 4.22 19.43
N PHE A 44 -10.37 3.60 18.68
CA PHE A 44 -11.13 2.42 19.11
C PHE A 44 -10.50 1.10 18.65
N SER A 45 -9.21 1.09 18.28
CA SER A 45 -8.46 -0.13 17.96
C SER A 45 -8.15 -0.97 19.21
N HIS A 46 -7.49 -2.11 19.00
CA HIS A 46 -6.93 -2.92 20.09
C HIS A 46 -5.94 -2.13 20.98
N GLN A 47 -5.37 -1.02 20.48
CA GLN A 47 -4.49 -0.13 21.27
C GLN A 47 -5.22 0.55 22.44
N LEU A 48 -6.56 0.66 22.39
CA LEU A 48 -7.35 1.27 23.45
C LEU A 48 -7.19 0.56 24.81
N MET A 49 -6.92 -0.75 24.79
CA MET A 49 -6.78 -1.58 25.99
C MET A 49 -5.36 -1.53 26.60
N THR A 50 -4.39 -0.96 25.88
CA THR A 50 -2.99 -0.88 26.35
C THR A 50 -2.87 -0.02 27.61
N GLY A 51 -1.84 -0.28 28.43
CA GLY A 51 -1.59 0.49 29.65
C GLY A 51 -2.55 0.16 30.80
N GLY A 52 -3.04 -1.09 30.89
CA GLY A 52 -3.91 -1.56 31.98
C GLY A 52 -5.38 -1.17 31.85
N ARG A 53 -5.85 -0.84 30.63
CA ARG A 53 -7.22 -0.37 30.35
C ARG A 53 -8.13 -1.47 29.80
N GLU A 54 -7.99 -2.70 30.30
CA GLU A 54 -8.73 -3.86 29.77
C GLU A 54 -10.26 -3.72 29.89
N GLY A 55 -10.75 -2.93 30.87
CA GLY A 55 -12.18 -2.60 31.00
C GLY A 55 -12.79 -1.87 29.79
N LEU A 56 -11.96 -1.35 28.87
CA LEU A 56 -12.40 -0.71 27.63
C LEU A 56 -12.55 -1.69 26.45
N GLN A 57 -12.31 -2.98 26.64
CA GLN A 57 -12.51 -4.01 25.61
C GLN A 57 -13.86 -3.91 24.88
N PRO A 58 -14.99 -3.63 25.56
CA PRO A 58 -16.27 -3.48 24.87
C PRO A 58 -16.35 -2.30 23.90
N LEU A 59 -15.40 -1.38 23.87
CA LEU A 59 -15.37 -0.26 22.92
C LEU A 59 -14.50 -0.56 21.69
N VAL A 60 -13.71 -1.64 21.70
CA VAL A 60 -12.85 -2.00 20.58
C VAL A 60 -13.69 -2.29 19.33
N PHE A 61 -13.25 -1.72 18.22
CA PHE A 61 -13.84 -1.84 16.90
C PHE A 61 -12.75 -2.19 15.89
N ASN A 62 -12.98 -3.26 15.12
CA ASN A 62 -12.12 -3.66 14.03
C ASN A 62 -12.91 -3.46 12.72
N PRO A 63 -12.34 -2.79 11.71
CA PRO A 63 -13.01 -2.60 10.44
C PRO A 63 -13.15 -3.94 9.71
N ASP A 64 -14.33 -4.20 9.14
CA ASP A 64 -14.51 -5.36 8.26
C ASP A 64 -13.79 -5.16 6.92
N SER A 65 -13.70 -6.24 6.13
CA SER A 65 -13.02 -6.18 4.83
C SER A 65 -13.65 -5.19 3.85
N GLY A 66 -14.96 -4.95 3.95
CA GLY A 66 -15.65 -3.98 3.11
C GLY A 66 -15.18 -2.56 3.39
N LEU A 67 -15.19 -2.15 4.66
CA LEU A 67 -14.69 -0.84 5.07
C LEU A 67 -13.19 -0.67 4.76
N GLN A 68 -12.38 -1.71 4.95
CA GLN A 68 -10.95 -1.65 4.59
C GLN A 68 -10.75 -1.37 3.10
N SER A 69 -11.51 -2.05 2.23
CA SER A 69 -11.46 -1.82 0.78
C SER A 69 -11.98 -0.43 0.39
N GLU A 70 -13.04 0.08 1.01
CA GLU A 70 -13.57 1.42 0.75
C GLU A 70 -12.57 2.52 1.16
N LEU A 71 -11.88 2.36 2.29
CA LEU A 71 -10.82 3.28 2.70
C LEU A 71 -9.64 3.25 1.73
N LEU A 72 -9.22 2.07 1.28
CA LEU A 72 -8.16 1.95 0.28
C LEU A 72 -8.58 2.57 -1.05
N SER A 73 -9.81 2.34 -1.50
CA SER A 73 -10.36 2.95 -2.72
C SER A 73 -10.32 4.47 -2.64
N PHE A 74 -10.72 5.05 -1.50
CA PHE A 74 -10.62 6.49 -1.29
C PHE A 74 -9.18 7.00 -1.47
N VAL A 75 -8.19 6.30 -0.93
CA VAL A 75 -6.77 6.68 -1.10
C VAL A 75 -6.38 6.66 -2.57
N MET A 76 -6.79 5.64 -3.32
CA MET A 76 -6.49 5.57 -4.76
C MET A 76 -7.13 6.69 -5.56
N ASP A 77 -8.38 7.01 -5.28
CA ASP A 77 -9.14 7.99 -6.06
C ASP A 77 -8.79 9.45 -5.72
N HIS A 78 -8.30 9.71 -4.49
CA HIS A 78 -8.15 11.09 -3.98
C HIS A 78 -6.72 11.47 -3.56
N VAL A 79 -5.80 10.52 -3.41
CA VAL A 79 -4.38 10.79 -3.09
C VAL A 79 -3.50 10.61 -4.32
N PHE A 80 -3.63 9.48 -5.02
CA PHE A 80 -2.80 9.12 -6.16
C PHE A 80 -3.42 9.58 -7.48
N ILE A 81 -3.52 10.91 -7.65
CA ILE A 81 -4.04 11.55 -8.86
C ILE A 81 -2.93 11.88 -9.86
N ASP A 82 -3.19 11.82 -11.16
CA ASP A 82 -2.19 12.18 -12.18
C ASP A 82 -1.97 13.70 -12.21
N GLN A 83 -0.70 14.12 -12.13
CA GLN A 83 -0.29 15.53 -12.04
C GLN A 83 -0.10 16.20 -13.42
N ASP A 84 -0.19 15.42 -14.49
CA ASP A 84 0.14 15.87 -15.85
C ASP A 84 -0.89 16.87 -16.41
N ASP A 85 -2.08 16.97 -15.80
CA ASP A 85 -3.09 17.97 -16.15
C ASP A 85 -2.90 19.30 -15.38
N GLU A 86 -2.18 19.32 -14.24
CA GLU A 86 -1.98 20.53 -13.42
C GLU A 86 -0.70 21.31 -13.79
N ASN A 87 0.24 20.69 -14.52
CA ASN A 87 1.52 21.28 -14.92
C ASN A 87 1.48 22.02 -16.28
N GLN A 88 0.33 22.06 -16.97
CA GLN A 88 0.18 22.72 -18.27
C GLN A 88 -0.08 24.23 -18.19
N SER A 89 -0.23 24.81 -17.00
CA SER A 89 -0.31 26.26 -16.81
C SER A 89 1.05 26.82 -16.35
N MET A 90 1.96 27.05 -17.30
CA MET A 90 3.24 27.74 -17.09
C MET A 90 3.11 29.25 -16.76
N GLU A 91 1.91 29.72 -16.45
CA GLU A 91 1.59 31.09 -16.04
C GLU A 91 0.57 31.06 -14.87
N GLY A 92 0.89 30.36 -13.78
CA GLY A 92 0.08 30.40 -12.55
C GLY A 92 0.57 31.52 -11.64
N ASP A 93 -0.33 32.41 -11.22
CA ASP A 93 -0.04 33.45 -10.23
C ASP A 93 0.40 32.81 -8.88
N GLU A 94 1.07 33.58 -8.00
CA GLU A 94 1.54 33.10 -6.68
C GLU A 94 0.43 32.42 -5.83
N GLU A 95 -0.83 32.80 -6.07
CA GLU A 95 -2.01 32.22 -5.43
C GLU A 95 -2.29 30.77 -5.89
N ASP A 96 -2.03 30.44 -7.16
CA ASP A 96 -2.19 29.07 -7.68
C ASP A 96 -1.13 28.11 -7.10
N GLU A 97 0.09 28.60 -6.89
CA GLU A 97 1.15 27.81 -6.24
C GLU A 97 0.80 27.53 -4.77
N ALA A 98 0.32 28.53 -4.04
CA ALA A 98 -0.14 28.37 -2.67
C ALA A 98 -1.27 27.33 -2.55
N ASN A 99 -2.25 27.39 -3.45
CA ASN A 99 -3.36 26.44 -3.49
C ASN A 99 -2.90 25.00 -3.80
N LYS A 100 -1.95 24.82 -4.72
CA LYS A 100 -1.36 23.50 -5.03
C LYS A 100 -0.62 22.92 -3.82
N ILE A 101 0.13 23.75 -3.09
CA ILE A 101 0.84 23.34 -1.88
C ILE A 101 -0.15 22.91 -0.80
N GLU A 102 -1.22 23.68 -0.57
CA GLU A 102 -2.26 23.32 0.41
C GLU A 102 -2.97 22.00 0.04
N ALA A 103 -3.34 21.83 -1.23
CA ALA A 103 -3.95 20.60 -1.72
C ALA A 103 -3.02 19.38 -1.53
N LEU A 104 -1.72 19.52 -1.82
CA LEU A 104 -0.74 18.48 -1.58
C LEU A 104 -0.61 18.14 -0.09
N HIS A 105 -0.53 19.13 0.79
CA HIS A 105 -0.50 18.92 2.23
C HIS A 105 -1.73 18.15 2.73
N LYS A 106 -2.92 18.48 2.20
CA LYS A 106 -4.14 17.76 2.50
C LYS A 106 -4.09 16.31 2.05
N ARG A 107 -3.65 16.03 0.82
CA ARG A 107 -3.46 14.65 0.32
C ARG A 107 -2.44 13.85 1.14
N ARG A 108 -1.34 14.49 1.55
CA ARG A 108 -0.33 13.91 2.45
C ARG A 108 -0.94 13.54 3.81
N ASN A 109 -1.81 14.39 4.37
CA ASN A 109 -2.51 14.09 5.62
C ASN A 109 -3.45 12.89 5.48
N LEU A 110 -4.20 12.80 4.37
CA LEU A 110 -5.07 11.65 4.08
C LEU A 110 -4.26 10.35 3.97
N LEU A 111 -3.14 10.37 3.23
CA LEU A 111 -2.27 9.20 3.10
C LEU A 111 -1.68 8.79 4.45
N ALA A 112 -1.17 9.76 5.23
CA ALA A 112 -0.63 9.48 6.56
C ALA A 112 -1.68 8.91 7.51
N ALA A 113 -2.95 9.35 7.42
CA ALA A 113 -4.04 8.80 8.21
C ALA A 113 -4.26 7.31 7.94
N PHE A 114 -4.27 6.90 6.67
CA PHE A 114 -4.41 5.48 6.30
C PHE A 114 -3.14 4.66 6.59
N SER A 115 -1.95 5.21 6.31
CA SER A 115 -0.67 4.59 6.65
C SER A 115 -0.57 4.23 8.13
N LYS A 116 -1.10 5.08 9.02
CA LYS A 116 -1.17 4.76 10.44
C LYS A 116 -2.02 3.51 10.69
N LEU A 117 -3.17 3.34 10.04
CA LEU A 117 -3.99 2.14 10.20
C LEU A 117 -3.24 0.86 9.80
N ILE A 118 -2.40 0.92 8.76
CA ILE A 118 -1.53 -0.20 8.34
C ILE A 118 -0.47 -0.47 9.41
N ILE A 119 0.25 0.58 9.86
CA ILE A 119 1.35 0.46 10.82
C ILE A 119 0.87 -0.08 12.16
N TYR A 120 -0.35 0.24 12.58
CA TYR A 120 -0.90 -0.22 13.85
C TYR A 120 -1.79 -1.46 13.72
N ASP A 121 -1.70 -2.21 12.61
CA ASP A 121 -2.40 -3.48 12.41
C ASP A 121 -3.93 -3.37 12.62
N ILE A 122 -4.51 -2.29 12.11
CA ILE A 122 -5.96 -2.04 12.11
C ILE A 122 -6.58 -2.47 10.78
N VAL A 123 -5.83 -2.30 9.70
CA VAL A 123 -6.15 -2.82 8.36
C VAL A 123 -5.08 -3.81 7.94
N ASP A 124 -5.45 -4.77 7.09
CA ASP A 124 -4.52 -5.80 6.61
C ASP A 124 -3.30 -5.14 5.92
N MET A 125 -2.09 -5.56 6.31
CA MET A 125 -0.85 -5.11 5.70
C MET A 125 -0.83 -5.32 4.19
N HIS A 126 -1.55 -6.30 3.64
CA HIS A 126 -1.66 -6.48 2.19
C HIS A 126 -2.23 -5.25 1.47
N ALA A 127 -3.08 -4.44 2.12
CA ALA A 127 -3.59 -3.18 1.56
C ALA A 127 -2.46 -2.17 1.28
N ALA A 128 -1.31 -2.31 1.95
CA ALA A 128 -0.16 -1.48 1.68
C ALA A 128 0.51 -1.79 0.34
N ALA A 129 0.24 -2.95 -0.29
CA ALA A 129 0.83 -3.28 -1.59
C ALA A 129 0.40 -2.28 -2.68
N ASP A 130 -0.88 -1.93 -2.64
CA ASP A 130 -1.53 -0.95 -3.49
C ASP A 130 -0.97 0.47 -3.26
N ILE A 131 -0.37 0.75 -2.10
CA ILE A 131 0.33 2.02 -1.82
C ILE A 131 1.80 1.95 -2.26
N PHE A 132 2.49 0.86 -1.92
CA PHE A 132 3.93 0.72 -2.15
C PHE A 132 4.28 0.75 -3.63
N LYS A 133 3.39 0.27 -4.51
CA LYS A 133 3.57 0.37 -5.96
C LYS A 133 3.73 1.82 -6.47
N HIS A 134 3.17 2.79 -5.76
CA HIS A 134 3.23 4.21 -6.12
C HIS A 134 4.50 4.93 -5.64
N TYR A 135 5.40 4.25 -4.92
CA TYR A 135 6.58 4.86 -4.29
C TYR A 135 7.50 5.63 -5.25
N MET A 136 7.73 5.11 -6.46
CA MET A 136 8.56 5.80 -7.47
C MET A 136 7.78 6.89 -8.22
N LYS A 137 6.53 6.63 -8.59
CA LYS A 137 5.70 7.56 -9.37
C LYS A 137 5.45 8.86 -8.60
N TYR A 138 5.18 8.77 -7.31
CA TYR A 138 4.86 9.91 -6.45
C TYR A 138 5.96 10.19 -5.41
N TYR A 139 7.23 9.97 -5.78
CA TYR A 139 8.35 10.07 -4.85
C TYR A 139 8.45 11.46 -4.20
N ASN A 140 8.28 12.53 -4.98
CA ASN A 140 8.40 13.91 -4.50
C ASN A 140 7.26 14.27 -3.53
N ASP A 141 6.06 13.77 -3.82
CA ASP A 141 4.83 14.14 -3.10
C ASP A 141 4.61 13.30 -1.85
N TYR A 142 4.93 12.01 -1.88
CA TYR A 142 4.56 11.03 -0.86
C TYR A 142 5.70 10.09 -0.44
N GLY A 143 6.88 10.21 -1.05
CA GLY A 143 7.96 9.23 -0.89
C GLY A 143 8.43 9.05 0.56
N ASP A 144 8.46 10.11 1.35
CA ASP A 144 8.82 10.05 2.78
C ASP A 144 7.77 9.29 3.61
N ILE A 145 6.47 9.52 3.38
CA ILE A 145 5.37 8.83 4.08
C ILE A 145 5.38 7.34 3.73
N ILE A 146 5.51 7.01 2.44
CA ILE A 146 5.54 5.61 1.96
C ILE A 146 6.79 4.90 2.51
N LYS A 147 7.96 5.56 2.48
CA LYS A 147 9.21 5.02 3.03
C LYS A 147 9.13 4.75 4.53
N GLU A 148 8.53 5.66 5.31
CA GLU A 148 8.34 5.46 6.74
C GLU A 148 7.36 4.30 7.00
N THR A 149 6.26 4.24 6.25
CA THR A 149 5.29 3.13 6.31
C THR A 149 5.96 1.79 6.06
N LEU A 150 6.76 1.68 4.98
CA LEU A 150 7.59 0.52 4.66
C LEU A 150 8.57 0.14 5.79
N SER A 151 9.20 1.14 6.40
CA SER A 151 10.14 0.92 7.50
C SER A 151 9.44 0.33 8.72
N LYS A 152 8.26 0.85 9.06
CA LYS A 152 7.46 0.44 10.22
C LYS A 152 6.82 -0.93 10.02
N THR A 153 6.23 -1.21 8.86
CA THR A 153 5.68 -2.55 8.55
C THR A 153 6.75 -3.63 8.62
N ARG A 154 7.97 -3.35 8.11
CA ARG A 154 9.12 -4.26 8.23
C ARG A 154 9.58 -4.48 9.67
N GLN A 155 9.50 -3.46 10.53
CA GLN A 155 9.86 -3.60 11.95
C GLN A 155 8.87 -4.50 12.70
N ILE A 156 7.60 -4.46 12.31
CA ILE A 156 6.52 -5.25 12.90
C ILE A 156 6.60 -6.70 12.44
N ASP A 157 6.61 -6.91 11.12
CA ASP A 157 6.71 -8.25 10.54
C ASP A 157 7.49 -8.20 9.22
N LYS A 158 8.71 -8.75 9.25
CA LYS A 158 9.60 -8.78 8.09
C LYS A 158 9.09 -9.69 6.98
N ILE A 159 8.46 -10.81 7.33
CA ILE A 159 8.01 -11.80 6.34
C ILE A 159 6.77 -11.25 5.66
N GLN A 160 5.80 -10.76 6.43
CA GLN A 160 4.58 -10.18 5.89
C GLN A 160 4.87 -8.91 5.08
N CYS A 161 5.83 -8.08 5.52
CA CYS A 161 6.29 -6.95 4.71
C CYS A 161 6.89 -7.43 3.39
N ALA A 162 7.69 -8.51 3.37
CA ALA A 162 8.28 -9.05 2.14
C ALA A 162 7.21 -9.59 1.16
N LYS A 163 6.19 -10.27 1.68
CA LYS A 163 5.01 -10.71 0.90
C LYS A 163 4.25 -9.53 0.30
N THR A 164 4.08 -8.46 1.09
CA THR A 164 3.39 -7.24 0.63
C THR A 164 4.20 -6.52 -0.46
N LEU A 165 5.53 -6.45 -0.31
CA LEU A 165 6.44 -5.87 -1.30
C LEU A 165 6.37 -6.61 -2.65
N ILE A 166 6.41 -7.95 -2.63
CA ILE A 166 6.33 -8.72 -3.87
C ILE A 166 4.94 -8.63 -4.50
N LEU A 167 3.88 -8.63 -3.70
CA LEU A 167 2.51 -8.40 -4.17
C LEU A 167 2.39 -7.06 -4.90
N SER A 168 3.01 -6.00 -4.38
CA SER A 168 3.02 -4.66 -5.01
C SER A 168 3.62 -4.72 -6.42
N LEU A 169 4.74 -5.44 -6.58
CA LEU A 169 5.41 -5.61 -7.87
C LEU A 169 4.60 -6.51 -8.82
N GLN A 170 3.95 -7.54 -8.29
CA GLN A 170 3.07 -8.43 -9.07
C GLN A 170 1.85 -7.67 -9.61
N GLN A 171 1.24 -6.79 -8.80
CA GLN A 171 0.14 -5.91 -9.22
C GLN A 171 0.57 -5.01 -10.39
N LEU A 172 1.68 -4.27 -10.24
CA LEU A 172 2.23 -3.42 -11.33
C LEU A 172 2.56 -4.22 -12.58
N PHE A 173 3.12 -5.42 -12.43
CA PHE A 173 3.45 -6.26 -13.57
C PHE A 173 2.18 -6.74 -14.29
N ASN A 174 1.12 -7.10 -13.56
CA ASN A 174 -0.16 -7.49 -14.17
C ASN A 174 -0.82 -6.30 -14.88
N GLU A 175 -0.82 -5.11 -14.28
CA GLU A 175 -1.30 -3.86 -14.90
C GLU A 175 -0.58 -3.63 -16.24
N LEU A 176 0.75 -3.75 -16.25
CA LEU A 176 1.57 -3.61 -17.46
C LEU A 176 1.24 -4.66 -18.53
N VAL A 177 1.09 -5.93 -18.14
CA VAL A 177 0.72 -7.02 -19.05
C VAL A 177 -0.71 -6.82 -19.60
N GLN A 178 -1.62 -6.27 -18.81
CA GLN A 178 -2.97 -5.98 -19.25
C GLN A 178 -2.99 -4.85 -20.30
N GLU A 179 -2.15 -3.83 -20.14
CA GLU A 179 -2.04 -2.70 -21.07
C GLU A 179 -1.28 -3.05 -22.37
N GLN A 180 -0.16 -3.76 -22.28
CA GLN A 180 0.75 -4.00 -23.40
C GLN A 180 0.69 -5.42 -23.97
N GLY A 181 -0.03 -6.33 -23.30
CA GLY A 181 -0.06 -7.74 -23.60
C GLY A 181 1.10 -8.54 -22.99
N PRO A 182 1.08 -9.88 -23.12
CA PRO A 182 2.06 -10.77 -22.47
C PRO A 182 3.46 -10.73 -23.10
N ASN A 183 3.61 -10.19 -24.31
CA ASN A 183 4.89 -10.11 -25.02
C ASN A 183 5.57 -8.76 -24.72
N LEU A 184 5.92 -8.55 -23.46
CA LEU A 184 6.55 -7.31 -23.02
C LEU A 184 7.95 -7.14 -23.65
N ASP A 185 8.21 -5.94 -24.16
CA ASP A 185 9.58 -5.53 -24.46
C ASP A 185 10.33 -5.29 -23.14
N ARG A 186 11.29 -6.18 -22.86
CA ARG A 186 12.12 -6.16 -21.65
C ARG A 186 13.00 -4.90 -21.55
N THR A 187 13.20 -4.20 -22.65
CA THR A 187 13.95 -2.94 -22.70
C THR A 187 13.06 -1.70 -22.55
N SER A 188 11.74 -1.88 -22.47
CA SER A 188 10.80 -0.77 -22.32
C SER A 188 11.00 0.00 -21.01
N ALA A 189 10.69 1.30 -21.06
CA ALA A 189 10.75 2.17 -19.90
C ALA A 189 9.85 1.68 -18.74
N HIS A 190 8.70 1.09 -19.06
CA HIS A 190 7.77 0.55 -18.07
C HIS A 190 8.36 -0.63 -17.29
N VAL A 191 8.98 -1.60 -17.97
CA VAL A 191 9.67 -2.73 -17.31
C VAL A 191 10.86 -2.22 -16.49
N SER A 192 11.62 -1.24 -17.02
CA SER A 192 12.71 -0.60 -16.29
C SER A 192 12.24 0.09 -15.00
N GLY A 193 11.07 0.76 -15.04
CA GLY A 193 10.45 1.40 -13.88
C GLY A 193 10.13 0.41 -12.75
N ILE A 194 9.52 -0.74 -13.08
CA ILE A 194 9.22 -1.79 -12.10
C ILE A 194 10.52 -2.37 -11.52
N LYS A 195 11.57 -2.56 -12.34
CA LYS A 195 12.89 -3.02 -11.87
C LYS A 195 13.56 -2.01 -10.93
N GLU A 196 13.48 -0.72 -11.21
CA GLU A 196 14.01 0.30 -10.30
C GLU A 196 13.25 0.31 -8.96
N LEU A 197 11.91 0.19 -8.98
CA LEU A 197 11.14 0.03 -7.76
C LEU A 197 11.56 -1.22 -6.97
N ALA A 198 11.72 -2.36 -7.64
CA ALA A 198 12.21 -3.59 -7.02
C ALA A 198 13.60 -3.43 -6.41
N ARG A 199 14.52 -2.73 -7.09
CA ARG A 199 15.85 -2.39 -6.56
C ARG A 199 15.75 -1.56 -5.29
N ARG A 200 14.86 -0.56 -5.26
CA ARG A 200 14.60 0.26 -4.07
C ARG A 200 14.04 -0.55 -2.92
N PHE A 201 13.11 -1.48 -3.20
CA PHE A 201 12.62 -2.43 -2.20
C PHE A 201 13.72 -3.37 -1.70
N ALA A 202 14.61 -3.85 -2.56
CA ALA A 202 15.73 -4.71 -2.15
C ALA A 202 16.63 -4.04 -1.10
N LEU A 203 16.83 -2.71 -1.18
CA LEU A 203 17.60 -1.95 -0.19
C LEU A 203 16.97 -1.97 1.22
N THR A 204 15.66 -2.22 1.34
CA THR A 204 14.96 -2.26 2.62
C THR A 204 15.35 -3.46 3.50
N PHE A 205 15.90 -4.53 2.91
CA PHE A 205 16.38 -5.71 3.64
C PHE A 205 17.77 -5.51 4.29
N GLY A 206 18.37 -4.32 4.15
CA GLY A 206 19.66 -3.98 4.76
C GLY A 206 20.83 -4.82 4.24
N LEU A 207 21.89 -4.90 5.05
CA LEU A 207 23.12 -5.66 4.75
C LEU A 207 23.24 -6.96 5.54
N ASP A 208 22.49 -7.09 6.65
CA ASP A 208 22.49 -8.29 7.49
C ASP A 208 21.57 -9.36 6.88
N GLN A 209 22.15 -10.14 5.96
CA GLN A 209 21.46 -11.22 5.25
C GLN A 209 20.95 -12.33 6.17
N ILE A 210 21.52 -12.49 7.38
CA ILE A 210 21.05 -13.50 8.33
C ILE A 210 19.71 -13.06 8.92
N LYS A 211 19.59 -11.78 9.33
CA LYS A 211 18.36 -11.23 9.90
C LYS A 211 17.19 -11.11 8.94
N THR A 212 17.44 -11.17 7.63
CA THR A 212 16.42 -11.04 6.58
C THR A 212 16.29 -12.29 5.71
N ARG A 213 17.04 -13.35 6.02
CA ARG A 213 17.10 -14.61 5.26
C ARG A 213 15.72 -15.13 4.89
N GLU A 214 14.87 -15.35 5.90
CA GLU A 214 13.55 -15.97 5.72
C GLU A 214 12.59 -15.08 4.91
N ALA A 215 12.62 -13.77 5.18
CA ALA A 215 11.80 -12.79 4.46
C ALA A 215 12.18 -12.72 2.98
N VAL A 216 13.49 -12.70 2.66
CA VAL A 216 13.98 -12.70 1.28
C VAL A 216 13.70 -14.04 0.60
N ALA A 217 13.88 -15.18 1.28
CA ALA A 217 13.55 -16.49 0.74
C ALA A 217 12.04 -16.61 0.41
N THR A 218 11.17 -16.10 1.30
CA THR A 218 9.72 -16.04 1.06
C THR A 218 9.39 -15.16 -0.15
N LEU A 219 10.01 -13.98 -0.25
CA LEU A 219 9.84 -13.08 -1.39
C LEU A 219 10.19 -13.75 -2.72
N HIS A 220 11.31 -14.49 -2.77
CA HIS A 220 11.72 -15.24 -3.96
C HIS A 220 10.76 -16.38 -4.28
N LYS A 221 10.31 -17.13 -3.26
CA LYS A 221 9.34 -18.20 -3.43
C LYS A 221 8.05 -17.68 -4.06
N ASP A 222 7.44 -16.65 -3.48
CA ASP A 222 6.19 -16.06 -3.97
C ASP A 222 6.36 -15.45 -5.37
N GLY A 223 7.52 -14.85 -5.65
CA GLY A 223 7.84 -14.31 -6.98
C GLY A 223 8.01 -15.39 -8.05
N ILE A 224 8.62 -16.53 -7.71
CA ILE A 224 8.75 -17.69 -8.60
C ILE A 224 7.38 -18.32 -8.84
N GLU A 225 6.59 -18.55 -7.78
CA GLU A 225 5.23 -19.06 -7.90
C GLU A 225 4.38 -18.19 -8.82
N PHE A 226 4.50 -16.86 -8.74
CA PHE A 226 3.84 -15.94 -9.64
C PHE A 226 4.31 -16.05 -11.10
N ALA A 227 5.62 -16.17 -11.33
CA ALA A 227 6.20 -16.28 -12.68
C ALA A 227 5.70 -17.52 -13.44
N PHE A 228 5.41 -18.61 -12.70
CA PHE A 228 4.94 -19.88 -13.26
C PHE A 228 3.45 -20.17 -12.98
N LYS A 229 2.69 -19.20 -12.46
CA LYS A 229 1.29 -19.37 -12.04
C LYS A 229 0.36 -19.84 -13.17
N TYR A 230 0.59 -19.37 -14.39
CA TYR A 230 -0.23 -19.67 -15.55
C TYR A 230 0.60 -20.36 -16.64
N GLN A 231 0.02 -21.38 -17.28
CA GLN A 231 0.60 -21.97 -18.49
C GLN A 231 0.29 -21.09 -19.70
N ASN A 232 1.16 -21.13 -20.72
CA ASN A 232 0.91 -20.41 -21.96
C ASN A 232 -0.25 -21.06 -22.72
N GLN A 233 -1.22 -20.25 -23.17
CA GLN A 233 -2.38 -20.74 -23.94
C GLN A 233 -1.98 -21.40 -25.27
N LYS A 234 -0.80 -21.10 -25.81
CA LYS A 234 -0.26 -21.69 -27.05
C LYS A 234 0.37 -23.07 -26.85
N GLY A 235 0.46 -23.58 -25.61
CA GLY A 235 1.03 -24.89 -25.29
C GLY A 235 2.28 -24.82 -24.40
N GLN A 236 2.76 -25.99 -23.95
CA GLN A 236 3.87 -26.11 -22.99
C GLN A 236 5.24 -25.71 -23.58
N ASP A 237 5.38 -25.73 -24.91
CA ASP A 237 6.61 -25.31 -25.59
C ASP A 237 6.80 -23.78 -25.60
N TYR A 238 5.78 -23.02 -25.21
CA TYR A 238 5.84 -21.57 -25.12
C TYR A 238 6.08 -21.11 -23.68
N PRO A 239 6.87 -20.03 -23.47
CA PRO A 239 7.18 -19.54 -22.14
C PRO A 239 5.92 -19.08 -21.40
N PRO A 240 5.81 -19.30 -20.08
CA PRO A 240 4.72 -18.75 -19.26
C PRO A 240 4.56 -17.23 -19.44
N PRO A 241 3.33 -16.69 -19.37
CA PRO A 241 3.08 -15.27 -19.59
C PRO A 241 3.81 -14.36 -18.57
N ASN A 242 4.00 -14.85 -17.34
CA ASN A 242 4.64 -14.09 -16.27
C ASN A 242 6.15 -14.33 -16.17
N LEU A 243 6.76 -15.06 -17.10
CA LEU A 243 8.18 -15.43 -17.01
C LEU A 243 9.11 -14.22 -16.92
N ALA A 244 8.77 -13.11 -17.58
CA ALA A 244 9.55 -11.88 -17.54
C ALA A 244 9.61 -11.23 -16.14
N PHE A 245 8.69 -11.56 -15.23
CA PHE A 245 8.72 -11.09 -13.84
C PHE A 245 9.99 -11.54 -13.09
N LEU A 246 10.64 -12.63 -13.52
CA LEU A 246 11.90 -13.06 -12.93
C LEU A 246 13.03 -12.02 -13.09
N GLU A 247 12.95 -11.13 -14.08
CA GLU A 247 13.90 -10.01 -14.20
C GLU A 247 13.73 -8.98 -13.09
N VAL A 248 12.49 -8.71 -12.68
CA VAL A 248 12.17 -7.87 -11.53
C VAL A 248 12.65 -8.55 -10.25
N LEU A 249 12.36 -9.84 -10.10
CA LEU A 249 12.78 -10.65 -8.97
C LEU A 249 14.32 -10.72 -8.83
N SER A 250 15.04 -10.68 -9.96
CA SER A 250 16.50 -10.75 -9.97
C SER A 250 17.18 -9.61 -9.20
N GLU A 251 16.53 -8.45 -9.05
CA GLU A 251 17.04 -7.32 -8.26
C GLU A 251 17.19 -7.67 -6.76
N PHE A 252 16.43 -8.65 -6.27
CA PHE A 252 16.52 -9.16 -4.90
C PHE A 252 17.58 -10.27 -4.73
N SER A 253 18.14 -10.82 -5.80
CA SER A 253 19.09 -11.95 -5.73
C SER A 253 20.40 -11.60 -5.02
N SER A 254 20.76 -10.32 -4.94
CA SER A 254 21.91 -9.84 -4.16
C SER A 254 21.70 -9.96 -2.64
N LYS A 255 20.44 -10.11 -2.19
CA LYS A 255 20.06 -10.19 -0.78
C LYS A 255 19.92 -11.63 -0.26
N LEU A 256 19.86 -12.62 -1.16
CA LEU A 256 19.87 -14.04 -0.79
C LEU A 256 21.25 -14.50 -0.31
N LEU A 257 21.27 -15.32 0.75
CA LEU A 257 22.46 -16.04 1.16
C LEU A 257 22.87 -17.05 0.08
N ARG A 258 24.18 -17.27 -0.05
CA ARG A 258 24.74 -18.21 -1.04
C ARG A 258 24.18 -19.63 -0.92
N GLN A 259 23.82 -20.06 0.28
CA GLN A 259 23.25 -21.39 0.53
C GLN A 259 21.83 -21.53 -0.02
N ASP A 260 21.03 -20.46 0.07
CA ASP A 260 19.61 -20.45 -0.35
C ASP A 260 19.44 -20.19 -1.86
N LYS A 261 20.54 -19.98 -2.59
CA LYS A 261 20.54 -19.85 -4.06
C LYS A 261 20.54 -21.20 -4.78
N LYS A 262 20.76 -22.30 -4.06
CA LYS A 262 20.74 -23.66 -4.59
C LYS A 262 19.36 -24.27 -4.42
#